data_AF-T1CBD9-F1
#
_entry.id   AF-T1CBD9-F1
#
_cell.length_a   1.000
_cell.length_b   1.000
_cell.length_c   1.000
_cell.angle_alpha   90.00
_cell.angle_beta   90.00
_cell.angle_gamma   90.00
#
_symmetry.space_group_name_H-M   'P 1'
#
loop_
_entity.id
_entity.type
_entity.pdbx_description
1 polymer ?
#
loop_
_entity_poly.entity_id
_entity_poly.type
_entity_poly.pdbx_seq_one_letter_code
_entity_poly.pdbx_strand_id
1 'polypeptide(L)'
;YKSYESVCHQLGIAPLVARTLAEYVSELETLGLVHAEIYSGGRRGRTRLITSAVPSHETLRALEEDPLLKPLSQQRTSGQTSLFRFDGQDPPAPRGFTSPRPPPAGETA
;
A
#
# COMPACT_ATOMS: atom_id res chain seq x y z
N TYR A 1 6.12 -1.50 6.14
CA TYR A 1 6.47 -2.35 7.30
C TYR A 1 5.24 -2.96 7.96
N LYS A 2 4.31 -2.18 8.52
CA LYS A 2 3.12 -2.71 9.23
C LYS A 2 2.34 -3.81 8.48
N SER A 3 2.13 -3.65 7.17
CA SER A 3 1.45 -4.67 6.36
C SER A 3 2.23 -5.99 6.30
N TYR A 4 3.56 -5.93 6.17
CA TYR A 4 4.42 -7.12 6.21
C TYR A 4 4.34 -7.81 7.56
N GLU A 5 4.45 -7.05 8.65
CA GLU A 5 4.35 -7.57 10.02
C GLU A 5 3.01 -8.30 10.25
N SER A 6 1.90 -7.72 9.78
CA SER A 6 0.59 -8.37 9.86
C SER A 6 0.54 -9.70 9.12
N VAL A 7 1.15 -9.78 7.93
CA VAL A 7 1.24 -11.02 7.15
C VAL A 7 2.10 -12.07 7.88
N CYS A 8 3.25 -11.68 8.43
CA CYS A 8 4.10 -12.58 9.21
C CYS A 8 3.34 -13.17 10.42
N HIS A 9 2.59 -12.34 11.14
CA HIS A 9 1.79 -12.81 12.28
C HIS A 9 0.72 -13.81 11.88
N GLN A 10 0.07 -13.62 10.71
CA GLN A 10 -0.93 -14.57 10.20
C GLN A 10 -0.30 -15.91 9.82
N LEU A 11 0.93 -15.89 9.31
CA LEU A 11 1.70 -17.10 9.01
C LEU A 11 2.36 -17.74 10.23
N GLY A 12 2.31 -17.11 11.40
CA GLY A 12 3.02 -17.58 12.60
C GLY A 12 4.55 -17.44 12.51
N ILE A 13 5.04 -16.54 11.66
CA ILE A 13 6.47 -16.29 11.42
C ILE A 13 6.89 -15.03 12.17
N ALA A 14 8.10 -15.04 12.75
CA ALA A 14 8.68 -13.85 13.37
C ALA A 14 9.01 -12.78 12.31
N PRO A 15 8.50 -11.54 12.42
CA PRO A 15 8.80 -10.49 11.46
C PRO A 15 10.29 -10.06 11.57
N LEU A 16 10.86 -9.74 10.42
CA LEU A 16 12.21 -9.19 10.32
C LEU A 16 12.23 -7.71 10.70
N VAL A 17 13.38 -7.20 11.12
CA VAL A 17 13.55 -5.77 11.40
C VAL A 17 13.38 -4.94 10.12
N ALA A 18 12.80 -3.74 10.24
CA ALA A 18 12.51 -2.86 9.11
C ALA A 18 13.71 -2.56 8.19
N ARG A 19 14.93 -2.52 8.74
CA ARG A 19 16.16 -2.34 7.97
C ARG A 19 16.43 -3.51 7.02
N THR A 20 16.38 -4.74 7.53
CA THR A 20 16.58 -5.97 6.75
C THR A 20 15.50 -6.13 5.69
N LEU A 21 14.25 -5.81 6.02
CA LEU A 21 13.18 -5.79 5.03
C LEU A 21 13.45 -4.79 3.89
N ALA A 22 14.02 -3.62 4.20
CA ALA A 22 14.39 -2.64 3.19
C ALA A 22 15.54 -3.11 2.29
N GLU A 23 16.47 -3.91 2.83
CA GLU A 23 17.53 -4.57 2.05
C GLU A 23 16.92 -5.56 1.04
N TYR A 24 16.01 -6.43 1.47
CA TYR A 24 15.29 -7.33 0.56
C TYR A 24 14.47 -6.60 -0.51
N VAL A 25 13.84 -5.47 -0.17
CA VAL A 25 13.13 -4.65 -1.18
C VAL A 25 14.11 -4.13 -2.24
N SER A 26 15.31 -3.71 -1.85
CA SER A 26 16.33 -3.25 -2.80
C SER A 26 16.92 -4.40 -3.64
N GLU A 27 17.00 -5.61 -3.09
CA GLU A 27 17.34 -6.81 -3.88
C GLU A 27 16.26 -7.11 -4.93
N LEU A 28 14.98 -7.08 -4.54
CA LEU A 28 13.85 -7.27 -5.46
C LEU A 28 13.81 -6.21 -6.56
N GLU A 29 14.19 -4.97 -6.25
CA GLU A 29 14.32 -3.89 -7.23
C GLU A 29 15.45 -4.16 -8.23
N THR A 30 16.58 -4.70 -7.76
CA THR A 30 17.70 -5.08 -8.63
C THR A 30 17.32 -6.23 -9.58
N LEU A 31 16.47 -7.15 -9.11
CA LEU A 31 15.91 -8.22 -9.94
C LEU A 31 14.83 -7.72 -10.92
N GLY A 32 14.39 -6.46 -10.81
CA GLY A 32 13.35 -5.89 -11.65
C GLY A 32 11.94 -6.37 -11.32
N LEU A 33 11.71 -6.89 -10.12
CA LEU A 33 10.39 -7.36 -9.67
C LEU A 33 9.54 -6.24 -9.08
N VAL A 34 10.18 -5.23 -8.50
CA VAL A 34 9.54 -4.04 -7.93
C VAL A 34 10.27 -2.78 -8.36
N HIS A 35 9.57 -1.66 -8.33
CA HIS A 35 10.16 -0.33 -8.53
C HIS A 35 9.97 0.51 -7.27
N ALA A 36 11.06 1.11 -6.76
CA ALA A 36 11.04 1.91 -5.54
C ALA A 36 11.42 3.38 -5.81
N GLU A 37 10.44 4.28 -5.79
CA GLU A 37 10.66 5.71 -5.98
C GLU A 37 10.79 6.45 -4.64
N ILE A 38 11.78 7.34 -4.50
CA ILE A 38 11.92 8.18 -3.30
C ILE A 38 11.03 9.41 -3.42
N TYR A 39 10.00 9.47 -2.59
CA TYR A 39 9.19 10.66 -2.37
C TYR A 39 9.66 11.44 -1.15
N SER A 40 9.84 12.76 -1.29
CA SER A 40 10.20 13.62 -0.16
C SER A 40 8.94 14.21 0.49
N GLY A 41 8.67 13.80 1.74
CA GLY A 41 7.53 14.28 2.53
C GLY A 41 7.85 15.53 3.35
N GLY A 42 8.88 16.30 2.98
CA GLY A 42 9.39 17.43 3.75
C GLY A 42 9.91 17.01 5.14
N ARG A 43 9.38 17.63 6.20
CA ARG A 43 9.78 17.36 7.60
C ARG A 43 9.44 15.95 8.10
N ARG A 44 8.49 15.26 7.44
CA ARG A 44 8.19 13.84 7.72
C ARG A 44 9.27 12.88 7.21
N GLY A 45 10.24 13.38 6.46
CA GLY A 45 11.36 12.60 5.93
C GLY A 45 11.12 12.10 4.51
N ARG A 46 11.94 11.13 4.10
CA ARG A 46 11.87 10.49 2.78
C ARG A 46 11.11 9.17 2.91
N THR A 47 10.25 8.88 1.96
CA THR A 47 9.49 7.63 1.89
C THR A 47 9.72 6.98 0.54
N ARG A 48 9.91 5.66 0.52
CA ARG A 48 9.97 4.89 -0.73
C ARG A 48 8.55 4.46 -1.11
N LEU A 49 8.06 4.89 -2.26
CA LEU A 49 6.88 4.30 -2.89
C LEU A 49 7.33 3.03 -3.62
N ILE A 50 6.72 1.89 -3.26
CA ILE A 50 7.05 0.59 -3.87
C ILE A 50 5.89 0.18 -4.75
N THR A 51 6.19 -0.15 -6.01
CA THR A 51 5.23 -0.61 -7.01
C THR A 51 5.68 -1.94 -7.60
N SER A 52 4.72 -2.81 -7.97
CA SER A 52 5.05 -4.07 -8.66
C SER A 52 5.45 -3.77 -10.09
N ALA A 53 6.61 -4.26 -10.52
CA ALA A 53 7.03 -4.16 -11.93
C ALA A 53 6.45 -5.30 -12.77
N VAL A 54 6.04 -6.40 -12.12
CA VAL A 54 5.44 -7.58 -12.74
C VAL A 54 3.90 -7.59 -12.61
N PRO A 55 3.18 -8.20 -13.57
CA PRO A 55 1.74 -8.35 -13.49
C PRO A 55 1.30 -9.17 -12.27
N SER A 56 0.25 -8.71 -11.57
CA SER A 56 -0.24 -9.36 -10.36
C SER A 56 -0.66 -10.81 -10.56
N HIS A 57 -1.18 -11.18 -11.74
CA HIS A 57 -1.61 -12.55 -12.02
C HIS A 57 -0.44 -13.57 -12.03
N GLU A 58 0.73 -13.16 -12.52
CA GLU A 58 1.93 -14.00 -12.51
C GLU A 58 2.47 -14.15 -11.08
N THR A 59 2.50 -13.04 -10.34
CA THR A 59 2.94 -13.04 -8.94
C THR A 59 2.01 -13.87 -8.06
N LEU A 60 0.70 -13.75 -8.22
CA LEU A 60 -0.28 -14.51 -7.44
C LEU A 60 -0.16 -16.01 -7.69
N ARG A 61 0.04 -16.41 -8.93
CA ARG A 61 0.25 -17.83 -9.26
C ARG A 61 1.50 -18.39 -8.57
N ALA A 62 2.62 -17.67 -8.62
CA ALA A 62 3.84 -18.08 -7.94
C ALA A 62 3.65 -18.16 -6.41
N LEU A 63 2.85 -17.25 -5.83
CA LEU A 63 2.53 -17.26 -4.40
C LEU A 63 1.59 -18.42 -4.01
N GLU A 64 0.69 -18.85 -4.89
CA GLU A 64 -0.21 -19.99 -4.66
C GLU A 64 0.50 -21.35 -4.69
N GLU A 65 1.58 -21.44 -5.48
CA GLU A 65 2.43 -22.63 -5.59
C GLU A 65 3.26 -22.86 -4.31
N ASP A 66 3.53 -21.82 -3.53
CA ASP A 66 4.26 -21.91 -2.26
C ASP A 66 3.33 -22.40 -1.12
N PRO A 67 3.61 -23.57 -0.51
CA PRO A 67 2.80 -24.12 0.59
C PRO A 67 2.69 -23.20 1.81
N LEU A 68 3.70 -22.37 2.07
CA LEU A 68 3.71 -21.41 3.18
C LEU A 68 2.82 -20.20 2.90
N LEU A 69 2.76 -19.76 1.63
CA LEU A 69 2.06 -18.54 1.23
C LEU A 69 0.64 -18.81 0.70
N LYS A 70 0.32 -20.06 0.39
CA LYS A 70 -1.02 -20.53 0.00
C LYS A 70 -2.17 -19.99 0.88
N PRO A 71 -2.06 -19.92 2.22
CA PRO A 71 -3.11 -19.35 3.06
C PRO A 71 -3.42 -17.87 2.80
N LEU A 72 -2.46 -17.13 2.22
CA LEU A 72 -2.58 -15.70 1.94
C LEU A 72 -3.24 -15.42 0.57
N SER A 73 -3.21 -16.37 -0.37
CA SER A 73 -3.74 -16.20 -1.73
C SER A 73 -5.24 -15.81 -1.77
N GLN A 74 -6.01 -16.22 -0.76
CA GLN A 74 -7.45 -15.95 -0.65
C GLN A 74 -7.76 -14.64 0.08
N GLN A 75 -6.75 -13.93 0.60
CA GLN A 75 -6.94 -12.71 1.38
C GLN A 75 -7.10 -11.51 0.45
N ARG A 76 -8.27 -10.85 0.52
CA ARG A 76 -8.40 -9.46 0.05
C ARG A 76 -7.58 -8.62 1.03
N THR A 77 -6.39 -8.17 0.63
CA THR A 77 -5.61 -7.21 1.43
C THR A 77 -6.37 -5.88 1.47
N SER A 78 -7.30 -5.79 2.42
CA SER A 78 -8.01 -4.56 2.75
C SER A 78 -6.98 -3.58 3.27
N GLY A 79 -6.66 -2.55 2.48
CA GLY A 79 -5.85 -1.43 2.94
C GLY A 79 -4.51 -1.25 2.25
N GLN A 80 -4.33 -1.68 0.99
CA GLN A 80 -3.44 -0.88 0.14
C GLN A 80 -4.18 0.44 -0.15
N THR A 81 -4.19 1.34 0.83
CA THR A 81 -4.47 2.75 0.60
C THR A 81 -3.33 3.22 -0.26
N SER A 82 -3.56 3.15 -1.57
CA SER A 82 -2.83 3.89 -2.57
C SER A 82 -2.79 5.34 -2.06
N LEU A 83 -1.66 5.73 -1.46
CA LEU A 83 -1.44 7.09 -0.95
C LEU A 83 -1.49 8.10 -2.12
N PHE A 84 -1.38 7.59 -3.36
CA PHE A 84 -1.69 8.26 -4.61
C PHE A 84 -2.26 7.24 -5.58
N ARG A 85 -3.58 7.28 -5.80
CA ARG A 85 -4.20 6.59 -6.94
C ARG A 85 -3.55 7.18 -8.19
N PHE A 86 -2.70 6.41 -8.86
CA PHE A 86 -1.97 6.83 -10.06
C PHE A 86 -2.86 6.72 -11.31
N ASP A 87 -4.09 7.19 -11.18
CA ASP A 87 -5.02 7.45 -12.27
C ASP A 87 -5.62 8.80 -11.87
N GLY A 88 -5.55 9.81 -12.73
CA GLY A 88 -5.91 11.21 -12.45
C GLY A 88 -7.40 11.45 -12.14
N GLN A 89 -8.00 10.60 -11.32
CA GLN A 89 -9.38 10.61 -10.90
C GLN A 89 -9.40 10.42 -9.38
N ASP A 90 -9.66 11.51 -8.65
CA ASP A 90 -9.88 11.49 -7.22
C ASP A 90 -10.80 10.32 -6.80
N PRO A 91 -10.54 9.66 -5.65
CA PRO A 91 -11.53 8.76 -5.06
C PRO A 91 -12.87 9.47 -4.95
N PRO A 92 -13.98 8.89 -5.47
CA PRO A 92 -15.28 9.46 -5.21
C PRO A 92 -15.41 9.53 -3.70
N ALA A 93 -15.73 10.73 -3.20
CA ALA A 93 -15.90 10.98 -1.78
C ALA A 93 -16.76 9.86 -1.16
N PRO A 94 -16.40 9.37 0.04
CA PRO A 94 -17.22 8.35 0.69
C PRO A 94 -18.66 8.87 0.77
N ARG A 95 -19.59 8.19 0.10
CA ARG A 95 -21.01 8.48 0.20
C ARG A 95 -21.41 8.18 1.64
N GLY A 96 -21.52 9.21 2.48
CA GLY A 96 -21.92 8.96 3.88
C GLY A 96 -21.71 10.07 4.91
N PHE A 97 -21.17 11.24 4.58
CA PHE A 97 -21.20 12.37 5.52
C PHE A 97 -21.82 13.59 4.85
N THR A 98 -23.11 13.77 5.09
CA THR A 98 -23.77 15.06 4.89
C THR A 98 -23.16 16.04 5.88
N SER A 99 -22.29 16.95 5.42
CA SER A 99 -22.01 18.16 6.21
C SER A 99 -23.28 18.99 6.27
N PRO A 100 -23.69 19.52 7.44
CA PRO A 100 -24.78 20.48 7.49
C PRO A 100 -24.40 21.71 6.66
N ARG A 101 -25.27 22.06 5.72
CA ARG A 101 -25.16 23.26 4.86
C ARG A 101 -25.05 24.51 5.75
N PRO A 102 -24.02 25.36 5.61
CA PRO A 102 -23.99 26.64 6.31
C PRO A 102 -25.11 27.55 5.76
N PRO A 103 -25.73 28.41 6.60
CA PRO A 103 -26.78 29.32 6.15
C PRO A 103 -26.23 30.34 5.14
N PRO A 104 -27.06 30.80 4.18
CA PRO A 104 -26.63 31.74 3.16
C PRO A 104 -26.26 33.10 3.78
N ALA A 105 -25.10 33.62 3.40
CA ALA A 105 -24.68 34.98 3.72
C ALA A 105 -25.42 35.98 2.82
N GLY A 106 -26.42 36.63 3.40
CA GLY A 106 -27.04 37.89 3.01
C GLY A 106 -27.71 38.42 4.28
N GLU A 107 -27.59 39.68 4.70
CA GLU A 107 -27.47 40.90 3.94
C GLU A 107 -26.54 41.89 4.66
N THR A 108 -25.77 42.61 3.85
CA THR A 108 -25.36 43.98 4.15
C THR A 108 -26.60 44.87 4.28
N ALA A 109 -26.76 45.54 5.41
CA ALA A 109 -27.40 46.84 5.54
C ALA A 109 -26.85 47.53 6.80
#